data_AF-A0A378BJR0-F1
#
_entry.id   AF-A0A378BJR0-F1
#
_cell.length_a   1.000
_cell.length_b   1.000
_cell.length_c   1.000
_cell.angle_alpha   90.00
_cell.angle_beta   90.00
_cell.angle_gamma   90.00
#
_symmetry.space_group_name_H-M   'P 1'
#
loop_
_entity.id
_entity.type
_entity.pdbx_description
1 polymer ?
#
loop_
_entity_poly.entity_id
_entity_poly.type
_entity_poly.pdbx_seq_one_letter_code
_entity_poly.pdbx_strand_id
1 'polypeptide(L)'
;MEIGETFDFQLTLLPDNRHRLHVNIDLLIMDASSFTLFFDELNALLAGESLPAIDTRYDFRSYLLHQQKINQPLRDDARAYWLAKASTLPPAPRLAAGLRTRHAT
;
A
#
# COMPACT_ATOMS: atom_id res chain seq x y z
N MET A 1 11.33 -7.72 -19.75
CA MET A 1 12.22 -7.17 -18.71
C MET A 1 11.34 -6.20 -17.92
N GLU A 2 11.01 -6.51 -16.67
CA GLU A 2 10.23 -5.57 -15.85
C GLU A 2 11.14 -4.39 -15.47
N ILE A 3 10.60 -3.18 -15.58
CA ILE A 3 11.38 -1.94 -15.46
C ILE A 3 11.51 -1.50 -13.98
N GLY A 4 10.84 -2.20 -13.05
CA GLY A 4 11.03 -2.05 -11.59
C GLY A 4 10.59 -0.70 -11.01
N GLU A 5 10.03 0.18 -11.82
CA GLU A 5 9.54 1.48 -11.40
C GLU A 5 8.18 1.31 -10.71
N THR A 6 8.18 1.47 -9.38
CA THR A 6 7.05 1.18 -8.48
C THR A 6 6.53 2.43 -7.79
N PHE A 7 7.14 3.59 -8.07
CA PHE A 7 6.70 4.89 -7.60
C PHE A 7 7.10 6.00 -8.59
N ASP A 8 6.32 7.09 -8.62
CA ASP A 8 6.59 8.29 -9.40
C ASP A 8 6.03 9.54 -8.69
N PHE A 9 6.75 10.65 -8.81
CA PHE A 9 6.40 11.96 -8.26
C PHE A 9 6.47 13.02 -9.36
N GLN A 10 5.32 13.61 -9.68
CA GLN A 10 5.24 14.68 -10.68
C GLN A 10 4.70 15.96 -10.06
N LEU A 11 5.34 17.09 -10.37
CA LEU A 11 4.93 18.39 -9.88
C LEU A 11 4.34 19.22 -11.02
N THR A 12 3.06 19.58 -10.90
CA THR A 12 2.46 20.60 -11.76
C THR A 12 2.66 21.96 -11.14
N LEU A 13 3.30 22.88 -11.88
CA LEU A 13 3.41 24.29 -11.50
C LEU A 13 2.15 25.03 -11.93
N LEU A 14 1.53 25.75 -10.99
CA LEU A 14 0.30 26.51 -11.20
C LEU A 14 0.57 28.02 -11.02
N PRO A 15 -0.33 28.91 -11.52
CA PRO A 15 -0.25 30.33 -11.24
C PRO A 15 -0.26 30.66 -9.74
N ASP A 16 0.21 31.87 -9.41
CA ASP A 16 0.23 32.42 -8.05
C ASP A 16 1.12 31.64 -7.07
N ASN A 17 2.25 31.13 -7.57
CA ASN A 17 3.22 30.33 -6.80
C ASN A 17 2.59 29.10 -6.13
N ARG A 18 1.57 28.51 -6.77
CA ARG A 18 0.92 27.28 -6.31
C ARG A 18 1.49 26.08 -7.04
N HIS A 19 1.49 24.94 -6.36
CA HIS A 19 1.98 23.69 -6.92
C HIS A 19 1.01 22.56 -6.61
N ARG A 20 0.95 21.55 -7.47
CA ARG A 20 0.23 20.30 -7.23
C ARG A 20 1.19 19.13 -7.38
N LEU A 21 1.38 18.38 -6.32
CA LEU A 21 2.13 17.14 -6.32
C LEU A 21 1.20 15.98 -6.70
N HIS A 22 1.59 15.22 -7.72
CA HIS A 22 0.99 13.96 -8.13
C HIS A 22 1.91 12.84 -7.65
N VAL A 23 1.34 11.85 -6.96
CA VAL A 23 2.08 10.72 -6.42
C VAL A 23 1.43 9.45 -6.93
N ASN A 24 2.21 8.61 -7.59
CA ASN A 24 1.81 7.28 -8.02
C ASN A 24 2.70 6.27 -7.29
N ILE A 25 2.12 5.34 -6.53
CA ILE A 25 2.87 4.30 -5.82
C ILE A 25 2.10 2.99 -5.91
N ASP A 26 2.78 1.94 -6.33
CA ASP A 26 2.21 0.60 -6.38
C ASP A 26 2.08 0.02 -4.97
N LEU A 27 0.90 -0.53 -4.66
CA LEU A 27 0.67 -1.22 -3.38
C LEU A 27 1.46 -2.52 -3.21
N LEU A 28 2.27 -2.90 -4.22
CA LEU A 28 3.23 -3.99 -4.11
C LEU A 28 4.38 -3.64 -3.15
N ILE A 29 4.78 -2.37 -3.08
CA ILE A 29 5.90 -1.91 -2.25
C ILE A 29 5.45 -1.21 -0.97
N MET A 30 4.17 -0.85 -0.87
CA MET A 30 3.66 -0.05 0.24
C MET A 30 2.19 -0.37 0.52
N ASP A 31 1.87 -0.80 1.75
CA ASP A 31 0.48 -0.96 2.18
C ASP A 31 -0.15 0.37 2.64
N ALA A 32 -1.42 0.34 3.04
CA ALA A 32 -2.14 1.54 3.46
C ALA A 32 -1.55 2.21 4.73
N SER A 33 -1.02 1.42 5.66
CA SER A 33 -0.40 1.94 6.88
C SER A 33 0.92 2.63 6.55
N SER A 34 1.73 2.00 5.71
CA SER A 34 3.01 2.52 5.22
C SER A 34 2.81 3.77 4.36
N PHE A 35 1.72 3.83 3.59
CA PHE A 35 1.31 5.03 2.84
C PHE A 35 1.04 6.20 3.77
N THR A 36 0.31 5.98 4.87
CA THR A 36 0.02 7.05 5.85
C THR A 36 1.31 7.56 6.48
N LEU A 37 2.18 6.66 6.96
CA LEU A 37 3.48 7.02 7.51
C LEU A 37 4.33 7.84 6.54
N PHE A 38 4.42 7.40 5.29
CA PHE A 38 5.19 8.10 4.25
C PHE A 38 4.74 9.55 4.07
N PHE A 39 3.42 9.80 3.98
CA PHE A 39 2.91 11.16 3.79
C PHE A 39 3.00 12.01 5.05
N ASP A 40 2.87 11.43 6.24
CA ASP A 40 3.09 12.14 7.50
C ASP A 40 4.53 12.63 7.61
N GLU A 41 5.50 11.76 7.31
CA GLU A 41 6.93 12.10 7.30
C GLU A 41 7.27 13.12 6.20
N LEU A 42 6.70 12.96 5.00
CA LEU A 42 6.86 13.93 3.91
C LEU A 42 6.32 15.30 4.30
N ASN A 43 5.16 15.36 4.95
CA ASN A 43 4.56 16.62 5.41
C ASN A 43 5.44 17.29 6.48
N ALA A 44 5.97 16.53 7.44
CA ALA A 44 6.88 17.06 8.46
C ALA A 44 8.15 17.65 7.82
N LEU A 45 8.76 16.94 6.87
CA LEU A 45 9.92 17.43 6.14
C LEU A 45 9.62 18.71 5.34
N LEU A 46 8.46 18.77 4.68
CA LEU A 46 8.01 19.97 3.95
C LEU A 46 7.73 21.16 4.87
N ALA A 47 7.35 20.91 6.13
CA ALA A 47 7.19 21.93 7.17
C ALA A 47 8.53 22.38 7.79
N GLY A 48 9.66 21.76 7.41
CA GLY A 48 10.98 22.05 7.94
C GLY A 48 11.27 21.37 9.28
N GLU A 49 10.47 20.37 9.66
CA GLU A 49 10.69 19.56 10.85
C GLU A 49 11.77 18.49 10.61
N SER A 50 12.39 18.02 11.69
CA SER A 50 13.31 16.89 11.66
C SER A 50 12.58 15.59 11.94
N LEU A 51 12.80 14.56 11.12
CA LEU A 51 12.29 13.23 11.40
C LEU A 51 13.09 12.53 12.51
N PRO A 52 12.46 11.62 13.27
CA PRO A 52 13.17 10.72 14.17
C PRO A 52 14.26 9.93 13.43
N ALA A 53 15.32 9.56 14.13
CA ALA A 53 16.35 8.69 13.57
C ALA A 53 15.75 7.31 13.24
N ILE A 54 15.99 6.84 12.02
CA ILE A 54 15.55 5.51 11.58
C ILE A 54 16.46 4.45 12.23
N ASP A 55 15.85 3.44 12.86
CA ASP A 55 16.58 2.26 13.33
C ASP A 55 16.94 1.36 12.14
N THR A 56 18.21 1.36 11.74
CA THR A 56 18.71 0.55 10.63
C THR A 56 18.80 -0.95 10.95
N ARG A 57 18.54 -1.36 12.19
CA ARG A 57 18.58 -2.78 12.60
C ARG A 57 17.33 -3.55 12.22
N TYR A 58 16.23 -2.86 11.87
CA TYR A 58 14.95 -3.51 11.60
C TYR A 58 14.22 -2.87 10.41
N ASP A 59 14.51 -3.39 9.22
CA ASP A 59 13.88 -3.00 7.96
C ASP A 59 12.76 -3.99 7.54
N PHE A 60 12.09 -3.71 6.42
CA PHE A 60 11.03 -4.57 5.89
C PHE A 60 11.53 -5.99 5.58
N ARG A 61 12.79 -6.13 5.11
CA ARG A 61 13.40 -7.45 4.89
C ARG A 61 13.55 -8.23 6.20
N SER A 62 14.00 -7.56 7.26
CA SER A 62 14.13 -8.14 8.60
C SER A 62 12.78 -8.59 9.13
N TYR A 63 11.73 -7.77 8.93
CA TYR A 63 10.35 -8.15 9.21
C TYR A 63 9.93 -9.43 8.48
N LEU A 64 10.19 -9.55 7.17
CA LEU A 64 9.85 -10.75 6.40
C LEU A 64 10.56 -12.01 6.91
N LEU A 65 11.86 -11.92 7.20
CA LEU A 65 12.64 -13.03 7.75
C LEU A 65 12.15 -13.43 9.15
N HIS A 66 11.75 -12.46 9.96
CA HIS A 66 11.18 -12.70 11.28
C HIS A 66 9.80 -13.35 11.21
N GLN A 67 8.90 -12.80 10.39
CA GLN A 67 7.56 -13.34 10.11
C GLN A 67 7.62 -14.78 9.61
N GLN A 68 8.55 -15.09 8.71
CA GLN A 68 8.70 -16.45 8.20
C GLN A 68 8.99 -17.44 9.34
N LYS A 69 9.89 -17.09 10.27
CA LYS A 69 10.24 -17.94 11.42
C LYS A 69 9.06 -18.12 12.37
N ILE A 70 8.34 -17.03 12.69
CA ILE A 70 7.19 -17.07 13.61
C ILE A 70 6.03 -17.87 13.02
N ASN A 71 5.73 -17.64 11.74
CA ASN A 71 4.54 -18.23 11.14
C ASN A 71 4.75 -19.67 10.72
N GLN A 72 5.99 -20.13 10.49
CA GLN A 72 6.28 -21.49 10.06
C GLN A 72 5.50 -22.57 10.85
N PRO A 73 5.48 -22.57 12.20
CA PRO A 73 4.70 -23.55 12.97
C PRO A 73 3.18 -23.37 12.88
N LEU A 74 2.68 -22.14 12.61
CA LEU A 74 1.24 -21.82 12.56
C LEU A 74 0.62 -22.03 11.17
N ARG A 75 1.45 -22.22 10.14
CA ARG A 75 1.00 -22.28 8.74
C ARG A 75 0.09 -23.46 8.46
N ASP A 76 0.38 -24.64 9.02
CA ASP A 76 -0.39 -25.84 8.74
C ASP A 76 -1.79 -25.78 9.36
N ASP A 77 -1.91 -25.29 10.59
CA ASP A 77 -3.19 -25.06 11.27
C ASP A 77 -4.03 -24.01 10.54
N ALA A 78 -3.42 -22.88 10.18
CA ALA A 78 -4.09 -21.84 9.40
C ALA A 78 -4.56 -22.37 8.04
N ARG A 79 -3.73 -23.19 7.37
CA ARG A 79 -4.07 -23.81 6.09
C ARG A 79 -5.24 -24.78 6.23
N ALA A 80 -5.22 -25.67 7.23
CA ALA A 80 -6.31 -26.61 7.49
C ALA A 80 -7.63 -25.87 7.74
N TYR A 81 -7.58 -24.82 8.57
CA TYR A 81 -8.72 -23.94 8.82
C TYR A 81 -9.29 -23.30 7.56
N TRP A 82 -8.43 -22.65 6.76
CA TRP A 82 -8.88 -21.95 5.55
C TRP A 82 -9.38 -22.90 4.46
N LEU A 83 -8.80 -24.09 4.32
CA LEU A 83 -9.29 -25.13 3.40
C LEU A 83 -10.67 -25.63 3.81
N ALA A 84 -10.88 -25.91 5.10
CA ALA A 84 -12.18 -26.31 5.61
C ALA A 84 -13.24 -25.19 5.46
N LYS A 85 -12.86 -23.93 5.69
CA LYS A 85 -13.76 -22.77 5.54
C LYS A 85 -14.09 -22.49 4.07
N ALA A 86 -13.13 -22.62 3.16
CA ALA A 86 -13.27 -22.24 1.75
C ALA A 86 -14.45 -22.95 1.05
N SER A 87 -14.71 -24.22 1.37
CA SER A 87 -15.83 -24.98 0.81
C SER A 87 -17.21 -24.48 1.23
N THR A 88 -17.28 -23.67 2.29
CA THR A 88 -18.52 -23.14 2.88
C THR A 88 -18.72 -21.65 2.63
N LEU A 89 -17.77 -20.98 1.98
CA LEU A 89 -17.89 -19.55 1.68
C LEU A 89 -19.01 -19.32 0.66
N PRO A 90 -19.86 -18.28 0.86
CA PRO A 90 -20.83 -17.90 -0.14
C PRO A 90 -20.14 -17.40 -1.42
N PRO A 91 -20.81 -17.45 -2.58
CA PRO A 91 -20.28 -16.82 -3.78
C PRO A 91 -20.10 -15.31 -3.56
N ALA A 92 -19.21 -14.69 -4.34
CA ALA A 92 -19.04 -13.24 -4.34
C ALA A 92 -20.40 -12.53 -4.55
N PRO A 93 -20.62 -11.36 -3.93
CA PRO A 93 -21.87 -10.62 -4.08
C PRO A 93 -22.21 -10.39 -5.56
N ARG A 94 -23.42 -10.75 -5.97
CA ARG A 94 -23.93 -10.42 -7.31
C ARG A 94 -24.35 -8.96 -7.33
N LEU A 95 -23.44 -8.08 -7.73
CA LEU A 95 -23.74 -6.67 -7.92
C LEU A 95 -24.55 -6.49 -9.22
N ALA A 96 -25.58 -5.64 -9.18
CA ALA A 96 -26.31 -5.27 -10.38
C ALA A 96 -25.39 -4.49 -11.34
N ALA A 97 -25.30 -4.91 -12.60
CA ALA A 97 -24.58 -4.15 -13.63
C ALA A 97 -25.44 -2.95 -14.05
N GLY A 98 -25.40 -1.85 -13.30
CA GLY A 98 -26.33 -0.74 -13.53
C GLY A 98 -25.85 0.62 -13.05
N LEU A 99 -25.06 1.31 -13.88
CA LEU A 99 -25.30 2.68 -14.33
C LEU A 99 -24.26 3.01 -15.41
N ARG A 100 -24.68 2.89 -16.68
CA ARG A 100 -24.00 3.58 -17.77
C ARG A 100 -24.09 5.08 -17.48
N THR A 101 -22.99 5.69 -17.08
CA THR A 101 -22.84 7.15 -17.09
C THR A 101 -23.02 7.60 -18.54
N ARG A 102 -24.10 8.34 -18.81
CA ARG A 102 -24.25 9.08 -20.06
C ARG A 102 -23.12 10.09 -20.10
N HIS A 103 -22.23 10.01 -21.10
CA HIS A 103 -21.38 11.14 -21.46
C HIS A 103 -22.30 12.31 -21.83
N ALA A 104 -22.25 13.37 -21.03
CA ALA A 104 -22.75 14.67 -21.44
C ALA A 104 -21.82 15.21 -22.53
N THR A 105 -22.46 15.72 -23.58
CA THR A 105 -21.89 16.25 -24.82
C THR A 105 -21.16 17.55 -24.57
#